data_AF-A0A7D6DHI2-F1
#
_entry.id   AF-A0A7D6DHI2-F1
#
_cell.length_a   1.000
_cell.length_b   1.000
_cell.length_c   1.000
_cell.angle_alpha   90.00
_cell.angle_beta   90.00
_cell.angle_gamma   90.00
#
_symmetry.space_group_name_H-M   'P 1'
#
loop_
_entity.id
_entity.type
_entity.pdbx_description
1 polymer ?
#
loop_
_entity_poly.entity_id
_entity_poly.type
_entity_poly.pdbx_seq_one_letter_code
_entity_poly.pdbx_strand_id
1 'polypeptide(L)'
;MQQSRTNVILRPGGAETLEKLVNETTSFYINIEIEKAAALLNTPPTRGVLLISDEGKPFVDLVSFHSPVVDSYSPLQKWQELQKLSDILMHTPFEAEGIITKLFVDAKGTRHIVLHSKPSSMLLLRYISAFLLNLVLMATFILNLILVITRKRINQWRLKSIRQYYEHCFNIVSSTDQQKNM
;
A
#
# COMPACT_ATOMS: atom_id res chain seq x y z
N MET A 1 -54.23 53.41 11.51
CA MET A 1 -54.47 52.15 10.79
C MET A 1 -53.79 51.03 11.56
N GLN A 2 -54.59 50.05 11.99
CA GLN A 2 -54.26 49.01 12.97
C GLN A 2 -53.35 47.95 12.36
N GLN A 3 -52.21 47.67 13.01
CA GLN A 3 -51.33 46.57 12.65
C GLN A 3 -52.00 45.25 13.06
N SER A 4 -52.54 44.51 12.09
CA SER A 4 -53.13 43.20 12.31
C SER A 4 -52.01 42.20 12.63
N ARG A 5 -51.80 41.96 13.91
CA ARG A 5 -50.97 40.87 14.42
C ARG A 5 -51.81 39.60 14.32
N THR A 6 -51.68 38.85 13.23
CA THR A 6 -52.39 37.58 13.02
C THR A 6 -51.88 36.54 14.00
N ASN A 7 -52.56 36.40 15.12
CA ASN A 7 -52.36 35.30 16.06
C ASN A 7 -53.26 34.13 15.65
N VAL A 8 -52.69 33.16 14.94
CA VAL A 8 -53.42 31.98 14.46
C VAL A 8 -53.36 30.92 15.54
N ILE A 9 -54.42 30.84 16.36
CA ILE A 9 -54.61 29.74 17.32
C ILE A 9 -55.11 28.53 16.54
N LEU A 10 -54.22 27.58 16.28
CA LEU A 10 -54.56 26.33 15.63
C LEU A 10 -55.21 25.37 16.64
N ARG A 11 -56.23 24.63 16.20
CA ARG A 11 -56.81 23.52 16.96
C ARG A 11 -55.71 22.45 17.17
N PRO A 12 -55.52 21.89 18.36
CA PRO A 12 -54.32 21.10 18.72
C PRO A 12 -53.97 19.98 17.72
N GLY A 13 -54.95 19.27 17.16
CA GLY A 13 -54.69 18.22 16.14
C GLY A 13 -54.23 18.73 14.77
N GLY A 14 -54.52 19.99 14.41
CA GLY A 14 -54.05 20.60 13.16
C GLY A 14 -52.63 21.17 13.27
N ALA A 15 -52.27 21.68 14.46
CA ALA A 15 -50.91 22.15 14.74
C ALA A 15 -49.90 21.01 14.68
N GLU A 16 -50.20 19.87 15.30
CA GLU A 16 -49.35 18.67 15.29
C GLU A 16 -49.21 18.05 13.88
N THR A 17 -50.31 17.99 13.11
CA THR A 17 -50.27 17.50 11.73
C THR A 17 -49.43 18.41 10.82
N LEU A 18 -49.56 19.73 10.98
CA LEU A 18 -48.77 20.70 10.23
C LEU A 18 -47.29 20.63 10.62
N GLU A 19 -46.99 20.52 11.91
CA GLU A 19 -45.61 20.37 12.40
C GLU A 19 -44.96 19.11 11.83
N LYS A 20 -45.68 17.98 11.84
CA LYS A 20 -45.20 16.74 11.25
C LYS A 20 -44.96 16.87 9.75
N LEU A 21 -45.89 17.46 9.00
CA LEU A 21 -45.75 17.67 7.56
C LEU A 21 -44.55 18.58 7.25
N VAL A 22 -44.38 19.67 8.01
CA VAL A 22 -43.26 20.60 7.86
C VAL A 22 -41.95 19.87 8.16
N ASN A 23 -41.88 19.07 9.23
CA ASN A 23 -40.68 18.32 9.58
C ASN A 23 -40.31 17.27 8.53
N GLU A 24 -41.29 16.52 8.02
CA GLU A 24 -41.11 15.53 6.94
C GLU A 24 -40.65 16.21 5.64
N THR A 25 -41.31 17.30 5.25
CA THR A 25 -40.96 18.06 4.03
C THR A 25 -39.56 18.64 4.14
N THR A 26 -39.23 19.26 5.28
CA THR A 26 -37.91 19.85 5.53
C THR A 26 -36.82 18.78 5.49
N SER A 27 -37.06 17.63 6.13
CA SER A 27 -36.14 16.50 6.11
C SER A 27 -35.88 15.98 4.71
N PHE A 28 -36.92 15.87 3.89
CA PHE A 28 -36.82 15.45 2.50
C PHE A 28 -35.97 16.41 1.66
N TYR A 29 -36.25 17.72 1.73
CA TYR A 29 -35.48 18.72 0.99
C TYR A 29 -34.01 18.78 1.42
N ILE A 30 -33.73 18.68 2.72
CA ILE A 30 -32.35 18.64 3.22
C ILE A 30 -31.60 17.44 2.65
N ASN A 31 -32.21 16.25 2.62
CA ASN A 31 -31.56 15.05 2.08
C ASN A 31 -31.25 15.20 0.58
N ILE A 32 -32.16 15.74 -0.22
CA ILE A 32 -31.90 16.01 -1.64
C ILE A 32 -30.72 16.97 -1.81
N GLU A 33 -30.65 18.01 -0.99
CA GLU A 33 -29.57 19.00 -1.08
C GLU A 33 -28.23 18.41 -0.65
N ILE A 34 -28.22 17.53 0.37
CA ILE A 34 -27.04 16.74 0.76
C ILE A 34 -26.55 15.87 -0.40
N GLU A 35 -27.46 15.13 -1.06
CA GLU A 35 -27.08 14.27 -2.20
C GLU A 35 -26.50 15.08 -3.37
N LYS A 36 -27.10 16.23 -3.68
CA LYS A 36 -26.59 17.14 -4.72
C LYS A 36 -25.20 17.68 -4.35
N ALA A 37 -25.03 18.15 -3.12
CA ALA A 37 -23.75 18.68 -2.65
C ALA A 37 -22.66 17.59 -2.65
N ALA A 38 -22.99 16.37 -2.21
CA ALA A 38 -22.08 15.23 -2.26
C ALA A 38 -21.72 14.84 -3.70
N ALA A 39 -22.68 14.87 -4.63
CA ALA A 39 -22.41 14.61 -6.05
C ALA A 39 -21.51 15.68 -6.67
N LEU A 40 -21.70 16.95 -6.30
CA LEU A 40 -20.85 18.05 -6.76
C LEU A 40 -19.41 17.92 -6.25
N LEU A 41 -19.22 17.54 -4.98
CA LEU A 41 -17.88 17.30 -4.40
C LEU A 41 -17.13 16.17 -5.10
N ASN A 42 -17.83 15.11 -5.51
CA ASN A 42 -17.24 13.97 -6.23
C ASN A 42 -17.01 14.24 -7.72
N THR A 43 -17.47 15.37 -8.25
CA THR A 43 -17.32 15.70 -9.66
C THR A 43 -16.09 16.59 -9.85
N PRO A 44 -15.16 16.23 -10.75
CA PRO A 44 -13.99 17.06 -10.99
C PRO A 44 -14.41 18.44 -11.56
N PRO A 45 -13.75 19.53 -11.15
CA PRO A 45 -14.06 20.86 -11.65
C PRO A 45 -13.77 20.97 -13.14
N THR A 46 -14.64 21.70 -13.84
CA THR A 46 -14.50 21.98 -15.28
C THR A 46 -13.23 22.83 -15.48
N ARG A 47 -12.34 22.41 -16.40
CA ARG A 47 -11.00 23.02 -16.60
C ARG A 47 -10.06 22.94 -15.38
N GLY A 48 -10.35 22.06 -14.42
CA GLY A 48 -9.46 21.79 -13.29
C GLY A 48 -8.33 20.81 -13.59
N VAL A 49 -7.64 20.40 -12.54
CA VAL A 49 -6.60 19.36 -12.57
C VAL A 49 -7.04 18.20 -11.70
N LEU A 50 -6.93 16.97 -12.22
CA LEU A 50 -7.15 15.74 -11.48
C LEU A 50 -5.86 14.95 -11.42
N LEU A 51 -5.39 14.67 -10.19
CA LEU A 51 -4.23 13.85 -9.92
C LEU A 51 -4.67 12.41 -9.67
N ILE A 52 -4.08 11.45 -10.39
CA ILE A 52 -4.44 10.03 -10.29
C ILE A 52 -3.16 9.22 -10.04
N SER A 53 -3.18 8.32 -9.05
CA SER A 53 -2.10 7.36 -8.85
C SER A 53 -2.30 6.17 -9.79
N ASP A 54 -1.27 5.79 -10.56
CA ASP A 54 -1.33 4.56 -11.36
C ASP A 54 -1.23 3.27 -10.52
N GLU A 55 -0.74 3.39 -9.28
CA GLU A 55 -0.68 2.30 -8.30
C GLU A 55 -2.04 2.09 -7.59
N GLY A 56 -3.03 2.96 -7.84
CA GLY A 56 -4.32 2.94 -7.17
C GLY A 56 -4.25 3.31 -5.68
N LYS A 57 -3.14 3.89 -5.23
CA LYS A 57 -2.99 4.36 -3.85
C LYS A 57 -3.55 5.78 -3.71
N PRO A 58 -4.31 6.07 -2.64
CA PRO A 58 -4.73 7.43 -2.38
C PRO A 58 -3.50 8.32 -2.06
N PHE A 59 -3.50 9.56 -2.55
CA PHE A 59 -2.46 10.54 -2.22
C PHE A 59 -2.58 11.11 -0.81
N VAL A 60 -3.74 10.90 -0.19
CA VAL A 60 -4.08 11.41 1.13
C VAL A 60 -4.59 10.26 1.94
N ASP A 61 -3.95 10.00 3.09
CA ASP A 61 -4.46 9.08 4.10
C ASP A 61 -5.63 9.76 4.81
N LEU A 62 -6.81 9.74 4.18
CA LEU A 62 -8.05 10.05 4.88
C LEU A 62 -8.30 8.91 5.87
N VAL A 63 -8.36 9.24 7.16
CA VAL A 63 -8.89 8.33 8.18
C VAL A 63 -10.26 7.87 7.67
N SER A 64 -10.46 6.55 7.58
CA SER A 64 -11.70 5.98 7.05
C SER A 64 -12.89 6.55 7.82
N PHE A 65 -13.64 7.46 7.21
CA PHE A 65 -14.79 8.13 7.82
C PHE A 65 -16.03 7.24 7.92
N HIS A 66 -15.85 5.92 7.80
CA HIS A 66 -16.94 4.97 7.92
C HIS A 66 -17.32 4.80 9.40
N SER A 67 -18.07 5.76 9.92
CA SER A 67 -18.79 5.59 11.17
C SER A 67 -20.09 4.83 10.84
N PRO A 68 -20.35 3.64 11.42
CA PRO A 68 -21.60 2.90 11.23
C PRO A 68 -22.84 3.65 11.77
N VAL A 69 -22.66 4.89 12.25
CA VAL A 69 -23.69 5.75 12.85
C VAL A 69 -24.22 6.80 11.84
N VAL A 70 -23.62 6.95 10.65
CA VAL A 70 -24.08 7.97 9.69
C VAL A 70 -25.52 7.71 9.21
N ASP A 71 -25.93 6.45 9.12
CA ASP A 71 -27.30 6.09 8.69
C ASP A 71 -28.37 6.52 9.69
N SER A 72 -28.04 6.62 10.98
CA SER A 72 -28.98 7.01 12.05
C SER A 72 -29.02 8.52 12.33
N TYR A 73 -28.24 9.33 11.60
CA TYR A 73 -28.21 10.79 11.78
C TYR A 73 -29.47 11.48 11.26
N SER A 74 -29.86 12.55 11.98
CA SER A 74 -30.88 13.47 11.47
C SER A 74 -30.36 14.20 10.23
N PRO A 75 -31.25 14.70 9.35
CA PRO A 75 -30.83 15.42 8.14
C PRO A 75 -29.89 16.59 8.43
N LEU A 76 -30.14 17.33 9.52
CA LEU A 76 -29.28 18.44 9.93
C LEU A 76 -27.88 17.96 10.36
N GLN A 77 -27.79 16.84 11.06
CA GLN A 77 -26.51 16.25 11.47
C GLN A 77 -25.72 15.76 10.25
N LYS A 78 -26.38 15.13 9.28
CA LYS A 78 -25.75 14.71 8.01
C LYS A 78 -25.18 15.91 7.26
N TRP A 79 -25.90 17.03 7.22
CA TRP A 79 -25.41 18.27 6.62
C TRP A 79 -24.16 18.82 7.34
N GLN A 80 -24.18 18.84 8.68
CA GLN A 80 -23.04 19.31 9.47
C GLN A 80 -21.79 18.44 9.26
N GLU A 81 -21.96 17.11 9.22
CA GLU A 81 -20.86 16.20 8.93
C GLU A 81 -20.35 16.38 7.49
N LEU A 82 -21.23 16.55 6.50
CA LEU A 82 -20.80 16.85 5.12
C LEU A 82 -19.98 18.13 5.05
N GLN A 83 -20.40 19.19 5.75
CA GLN A 83 -19.68 20.46 5.81
C GLN A 83 -18.30 20.29 6.45
N LYS A 84 -18.23 19.56 7.56
CA LYS A 84 -16.97 19.25 8.25
C LYS A 84 -16.03 18.42 7.37
N LEU A 85 -16.55 17.41 6.66
CA LEU A 85 -15.77 16.62 5.72
C LEU A 85 -15.26 17.48 4.57
N SER A 86 -16.12 18.31 3.98
CA SER A 86 -15.70 19.25 2.94
C SER A 86 -14.61 20.19 3.43
N ASP A 87 -14.70 20.68 4.66
CA ASP A 87 -13.70 21.57 5.25
C ASP A 87 -12.36 20.86 5.44
N ILE A 88 -12.38 19.61 5.92
CA ILE A 88 -11.19 18.76 6.01
C ILE A 88 -10.59 18.54 4.62
N LEU A 89 -11.39 18.14 3.62
CA LEU A 89 -10.91 17.91 2.25
C LEU A 89 -10.24 19.15 1.64
N MET A 90 -10.81 20.34 1.86
CA MET A 90 -10.28 21.59 1.30
C MET A 90 -9.00 22.08 1.98
N HIS A 91 -8.81 21.74 3.25
CA HIS A 91 -7.66 22.18 4.05
C HIS A 91 -6.62 21.09 4.30
N THR A 92 -6.84 19.85 3.84
CA THR A 92 -5.85 18.78 4.03
C THR A 92 -4.66 19.03 3.09
N PRO A 93 -3.48 19.36 3.64
CA PRO A 93 -2.29 19.47 2.82
C PRO A 93 -1.92 18.08 2.33
N PHE A 94 -1.56 17.97 1.05
CA PHE A 94 -1.01 16.76 0.49
C PHE A 94 0.21 17.09 -0.34
N GLU A 95 1.17 16.18 -0.33
CA GLU A 95 2.38 16.26 -1.14
C GLU A 95 2.39 15.04 -2.06
N ALA A 96 2.51 15.30 -3.36
CA ALA A 96 2.52 14.25 -4.38
C ALA A 96 3.85 14.31 -5.14
N GLU A 97 4.76 13.41 -4.79
CA GLU A 97 6.01 13.20 -5.52
C GLU A 97 5.92 11.96 -6.39
N GLY A 98 6.29 12.09 -7.67
CA GLY A 98 6.24 10.95 -8.58
C GLY A 98 6.70 11.28 -9.99
N ILE A 99 6.70 10.24 -10.82
CA ILE A 99 6.98 10.35 -12.24
C ILE A 99 5.63 10.47 -12.97
N ILE A 100 5.49 11.47 -13.83
CA ILE A 100 4.30 11.62 -14.67
C ILE A 100 4.33 10.52 -15.72
N THR A 101 3.38 9.58 -15.65
CA THR A 101 3.28 8.48 -16.61
C THR A 101 2.33 8.80 -17.75
N LYS A 102 1.27 9.57 -17.50
CA LYS A 102 0.30 9.98 -18.52
C LYS A 102 -0.24 11.40 -18.25
N LEU A 103 -0.49 12.12 -19.33
CA LEU A 103 -1.10 13.44 -19.33
C LEU A 103 -2.15 13.52 -20.45
N PHE A 104 -3.41 13.76 -20.10
CA PHE A 104 -4.47 13.96 -21.10
C PHE A 104 -5.53 14.93 -20.59
N VAL A 105 -6.37 15.43 -21.49
CA VAL A 105 -7.46 16.37 -21.19
C VAL A 105 -8.78 15.71 -21.55
N ASP A 106 -9.71 15.69 -20.60
CA ASP A 106 -11.06 15.15 -20.81
C ASP A 106 -11.93 16.13 -21.63
N ALA A 107 -13.06 15.64 -22.15
CA ALA A 107 -14.06 16.43 -22.88
C ALA A 107 -14.54 17.67 -22.10
N LYS A 108 -14.51 17.63 -20.76
CA LYS A 108 -14.83 18.78 -19.89
C LYS A 108 -13.66 19.76 -19.69
N GLY A 109 -12.53 19.56 -20.38
CA GLY A 109 -11.33 20.38 -20.28
C GLY A 109 -10.50 20.13 -19.02
N THR A 110 -10.86 19.15 -18.19
CA THR A 110 -10.12 18.76 -16.99
C THR A 110 -8.83 18.04 -17.38
N ARG A 111 -7.70 18.46 -16.83
CA ARG A 111 -6.39 17.85 -17.09
C ARG A 111 -6.16 16.69 -16.13
N HIS A 112 -6.04 15.50 -16.67
CA HIS A 112 -5.68 14.29 -15.94
C HIS A 112 -4.17 14.13 -15.94
N ILE A 113 -3.57 14.15 -14.75
CA ILE A 113 -2.15 13.90 -14.55
C ILE A 113 -2.04 12.59 -13.77
N VAL A 114 -1.46 11.58 -14.39
CA VAL A 114 -1.23 10.28 -13.77
C VAL A 114 0.19 10.23 -13.23
N LEU A 115 0.34 9.94 -11.94
CA LEU A 115 1.61 9.86 -11.25
C LEU A 115 1.89 8.42 -10.81
N HIS A 116 3.12 7.99 -11.02
CA HIS A 116 3.71 6.81 -10.40
C HIS A 116 4.53 7.23 -9.19
N SER A 117 4.36 6.60 -8.04
CA SER A 117 5.04 7.03 -6.82
C SER A 117 6.55 6.84 -6.97
N LYS A 118 7.33 7.79 -6.47
CA LYS A 118 8.78 7.59 -6.38
C LYS A 118 9.06 6.43 -5.43
N PRO A 119 9.92 5.46 -5.79
CA PRO A 119 10.32 4.41 -4.86
C PRO A 119 10.98 5.05 -3.64
N SER A 120 10.47 4.72 -2.44
CA SER A 120 10.97 5.33 -1.21
C SER A 120 12.46 5.02 -1.03
N SER A 121 13.24 6.03 -0.66
CA SER A 121 14.69 5.90 -0.49
C SER A 121 15.08 4.78 0.48
N MET A 122 14.22 4.50 1.47
CA MET A 122 14.39 3.43 2.44
C MET A 122 14.26 2.02 1.81
N LEU A 123 13.33 1.84 0.86
CA LEU A 123 13.21 0.59 0.10
C LEU A 123 14.45 0.39 -0.78
N LEU A 124 14.89 1.44 -1.48
CA LEU A 124 16.09 1.39 -2.32
C LEU A 124 17.33 1.01 -1.51
N LEU A 125 17.53 1.63 -0.34
CA LEU A 125 18.64 1.30 0.56
C LEU A 125 18.57 -0.16 1.02
N ARG A 126 17.36 -0.65 1.33
CA ARG A 126 17.14 -2.05 1.74
C ARG A 126 17.46 -3.03 0.61
N TYR A 127 17.15 -2.69 -0.63
CA TYR A 127 17.52 -3.51 -1.78
C TYR A 127 19.03 -3.53 -2.03
N ILE A 128 19.68 -2.36 -1.93
CA ILE A 128 21.14 -2.25 -2.09
C ILE A 128 21.84 -3.05 -0.98
N SER A 129 21.38 -2.95 0.27
CA SER A 129 21.98 -3.68 1.39
C SER A 129 21.78 -5.19 1.26
N ALA A 130 20.58 -5.64 0.88
CA ALA A 130 20.29 -7.06 0.64
C ALA A 130 21.15 -7.63 -0.50
N PHE A 131 21.29 -6.89 -1.60
CA PHE A 131 22.14 -7.29 -2.72
C PHE A 131 23.61 -7.40 -2.32
N LEU A 132 24.13 -6.40 -1.61
CA LEU A 132 25.52 -6.38 -1.16
C LEU A 132 25.81 -7.52 -0.16
N LEU A 133 24.89 -7.76 0.78
CA LEU A 133 24.98 -8.90 1.70
C LEU A 133 24.97 -10.24 0.96
N ASN A 134 24.07 -10.38 -0.02
CA ASN A 134 23.98 -11.60 -0.84
C ASN A 134 25.27 -11.85 -1.64
N LEU A 135 25.87 -10.80 -2.19
CA LEU A 135 27.15 -10.87 -2.90
C LEU A 135 28.27 -11.41 -1.99
N VAL A 136 28.37 -10.89 -0.76
CA VAL A 136 29.36 -11.35 0.23
C VAL A 136 29.11 -12.80 0.63
N LEU A 137 27.86 -13.19 0.87
CA LEU A 137 27.49 -14.58 1.14
C LEU A 137 27.85 -15.51 -0.02
N MET A 138 27.61 -15.10 -1.27
CA MET A 138 28.01 -15.89 -2.44
C MET A 138 29.52 -16.02 -2.55
N ALA A 139 30.27 -14.93 -2.35
CA ALA A 139 31.72 -14.96 -2.39
C ALA A 139 32.29 -15.90 -1.31
N THR A 140 31.83 -15.79 -0.07
CA THR A 140 32.26 -16.67 1.02
C THR A 140 31.86 -18.12 0.78
N PHE A 141 30.67 -18.38 0.23
CA PHE A 141 30.24 -19.73 -0.13
C PHE A 141 31.15 -20.35 -1.20
N ILE A 142 31.45 -19.61 -2.27
CA ILE A 142 32.33 -20.06 -3.35
C ILE A 142 33.74 -20.34 -2.81
N LEU A 143 34.31 -19.44 -2.00
CA LEU A 143 35.63 -19.62 -1.41
C LEU A 143 35.66 -20.87 -0.52
N ASN A 144 34.67 -21.05 0.36
CA ASN A 144 34.57 -22.24 1.19
C ASN A 144 34.41 -23.52 0.36
N LEU A 145 33.61 -23.49 -0.70
CA LEU A 145 33.42 -24.62 -1.59
C LEU A 145 34.73 -25.02 -2.28
N ILE A 146 35.50 -24.06 -2.79
CA ILE A 146 36.82 -24.29 -3.39
C ILE A 146 37.77 -24.92 -2.35
N LEU A 147 37.82 -24.38 -1.13
CA LEU A 147 38.67 -24.90 -0.06
C LEU A 147 38.30 -26.35 0.29
N VAL A 148 37.01 -26.65 0.42
CA VAL A 148 36.51 -28.01 0.71
C VAL A 148 36.87 -28.98 -0.42
N ILE A 149 36.66 -28.61 -1.68
CA ILE A 149 37.01 -29.46 -2.83
C ILE A 149 38.52 -29.72 -2.86
N THR A 150 39.32 -28.68 -2.66
CA THR A 150 40.78 -28.76 -2.67
C THR A 150 41.28 -29.67 -1.55
N ARG A 151 40.77 -29.48 -0.32
CA ARG A 151 41.09 -30.32 0.83
C ARG A 151 40.70 -31.78 0.59
N LYS A 152 39.52 -32.03 0.01
CA LYS A 152 39.05 -33.39 -0.30
C LYS A 152 39.93 -34.06 -1.35
N ARG A 153 40.30 -33.33 -2.42
CA ARG A 153 41.21 -33.83 -3.45
C ARG A 153 42.57 -34.18 -2.87
N ILE A 154 43.19 -33.26 -2.11
CA ILE A 154 44.50 -33.50 -1.47
C ILE A 154 44.43 -34.71 -0.53
N ASN A 155 43.36 -34.83 0.27
CA ASN A 155 43.21 -35.96 1.19
C ASN A 155 43.09 -37.30 0.43
N GLN A 156 42.36 -37.32 -0.69
CA GLN A 156 42.29 -38.52 -1.53
C GLN A 156 43.63 -38.87 -2.17
N TRP A 157 44.38 -37.88 -2.64
CA TRP A 157 45.74 -38.10 -3.15
C TRP A 157 46.67 -38.68 -2.07
N ARG A 158 46.64 -38.11 -0.86
CA ARG A 158 47.42 -38.62 0.29
C ARG A 158 47.05 -40.05 0.66
N LEU A 159 45.76 -40.38 0.66
CA LEU A 159 45.32 -41.74 1.00
C LEU A 159 45.75 -42.76 -0.06
N LYS A 160 45.71 -42.38 -1.36
CA LYS A 160 46.22 -43.23 -2.45
C LYS A 160 47.71 -43.48 -2.33
N SER A 161 48.51 -42.44 -2.06
CA SER A 161 49.97 -42.59 -1.91
C SER A 161 50.34 -43.46 -0.70
N ILE A 162 49.62 -43.32 0.41
CA ILE A 162 49.81 -44.17 1.60
C ILE A 162 49.49 -45.63 1.26
N ARG A 163 48.34 -45.89 0.60
CA ARG A 163 47.94 -47.25 0.23
C ARG A 163 48.97 -47.91 -0.70
N GLN A 164 49.46 -47.18 -1.71
CA GLN A 164 50.49 -47.68 -2.62
C GLN A 164 51.80 -48.01 -1.91
N TYR A 165 52.22 -47.18 -0.95
CA TYR A 165 53.41 -47.44 -0.14
C TYR A 165 53.28 -48.75 0.66
N TYR A 166 52.16 -48.95 1.34
CA TYR A 166 51.91 -50.18 2.11
C TYR A 166 51.77 -51.42 1.22
N GLU A 167 51.10 -51.34 0.06
CA GLU A 167 51.01 -52.45 -0.89
C GLU A 167 52.39 -52.82 -1.45
N HIS A 168 53.27 -51.86 -1.72
CA HIS A 168 54.64 -52.13 -2.16
C HIS A 168 55.48 -52.83 -1.09
N CYS A 169 55.45 -52.36 0.16
CA CYS A 169 56.15 -53.01 1.28
C CYS A 169 55.64 -54.44 1.52
N PHE A 170 54.32 -54.65 1.44
CA PHE A 170 53.73 -55.97 1.64
C PHE A 170 54.16 -56.96 0.53
N ASN A 171 54.24 -56.49 -0.71
CA ASN A 171 54.68 -57.31 -1.85
C ASN A 171 56.18 -57.69 -1.77
N ILE A 172 57.04 -56.83 -1.22
CA ILE A 172 58.46 -57.14 -1.02
C ILE A 172 58.64 -58.19 0.08
N VAL A 173 57.92 -58.05 1.20
CA VAL A 173 58.00 -59.04 2.29
C VAL A 173 57.54 -60.41 1.81
N SER A 174 56.41 -60.48 1.10
CA SER A 174 55.90 -61.75 0.59
C SER A 174 56.81 -62.41 -0.45
N SER A 175 57.46 -61.65 -1.34
CA SER A 175 58.42 -62.21 -2.29
C SER A 175 59.71 -62.70 -1.62
N THR A 176 60.15 -62.03 -0.55
CA THR A 176 61.34 -62.42 0.22
C THR A 176 61.09 -63.72 1.00
N ASP A 177 59.88 -63.93 1.53
CA ASP A 177 59.49 -65.17 2.19
C ASP A 177 59.32 -66.35 1.20
N GLN A 178 58.90 -66.09 -0.04
CA GLN A 178 58.83 -67.12 -1.09
C GLN A 178 60.23 -67.59 -1.52
N GLN A 179 61.21 -66.69 -1.56
CA GLN A 179 62.59 -67.00 -1.96
C GLN A 179 63.42 -67.69 -0.86
N LYS A 180 62.95 -67.65 0.39
CA LYS A 180 63.57 -68.36 1.54
C LYS A 180 63.07 -69.79 1.73
N ASN A 181 61.95 -70.15 1.08
CA ASN A 181 61.32 -71.48 1.15
C ASN A 181 61.63 -72.37 -0.07
N MET A 182 62.66 -72.00 -0.84
CA MET A 182 63.21 -72.75 -1.97
C MET A 182 64.71 -72.95 -1.75
#